data_AF-A0A431L541-F1
#
_entry.id   AF-A0A431L541-F1
#
_cell.length_a   1.000
_cell.length_b   1.000
_cell.length_c   1.000
_cell.angle_alpha   90.00
_cell.angle_beta   90.00
_cell.angle_gamma   90.00
#
_symmetry.space_group_name_H-M   'P 1'
#
loop_
_entity.id
_entity.type
_entity.pdbx_description
1 polymer ?
#
loop_
_entity_poly.entity_id
_entity_poly.type
_entity_poly.pdbx_seq_one_letter_code
_entity_poly.pdbx_strand_id
1 'polypeptide(L)'
;MNDAQTEFLANRVLELLGGREAAIASMEAEYHALKERWKQDVDTIGRILRAHLHVEYYLTEHLQHMNPMLGDIDGSRLSFAQKANLLTDRGDVAVWRLIGGIRHLNKIRNRLAHNLKAEVTEEDRTVFLSQDVFKMMRVWGHKDDKTPLSDAPIDVLEHFAEFASSMLHSATTPHSKAFKQAMEEWAAKNT
;
A
#
# COMPACT_ATOMS: atom_id res chain seq x y z
N MET A 1 40.37 -7.46 26.29
CA MET A 1 41.08 -8.73 26.01
C MET A 1 42.52 -8.39 25.74
N ASN A 2 43.46 -9.17 26.26
CA ASN A 2 44.87 -9.09 25.85
C ASN A 2 45.11 -9.99 24.61
N ASP A 3 46.29 -9.89 24.03
CA ASP A 3 46.63 -10.60 22.79
C ASP A 3 46.54 -12.13 22.96
N ALA A 4 47.03 -12.65 24.09
CA ALA A 4 46.96 -14.07 24.42
C ALA A 4 45.51 -14.61 24.53
N GLN A 5 44.60 -13.83 25.11
CA GLN A 5 43.18 -14.17 25.17
C GLN A 5 42.54 -14.18 23.78
N THR A 6 42.95 -13.25 22.91
CA THR A 6 42.45 -13.14 21.53
C THR A 6 42.90 -14.32 20.68
N GLU A 7 44.17 -14.69 20.78
CA GLU A 7 44.74 -15.84 20.08
C GLU A 7 44.12 -17.16 20.54
N PHE A 8 43.94 -17.35 21.86
CA PHE A 8 43.24 -18.52 22.39
C PHE A 8 41.80 -18.63 21.85
N LEU A 9 41.04 -17.53 21.87
CA LEU A 9 39.66 -17.51 21.37
C LEU A 9 39.60 -17.80 19.87
N ALA A 10 40.46 -17.19 19.07
CA ALA A 10 40.51 -17.42 17.63
C ALA A 10 40.80 -18.89 17.30
N ASN A 11 41.84 -19.47 17.91
CA ASN A 11 42.19 -20.88 17.69
C ASN A 11 41.08 -21.81 18.14
N ARG A 12 40.46 -21.55 19.29
CA ARG A 12 39.38 -22.39 19.80
C ARG A 12 38.13 -22.35 18.92
N VAL A 13 37.79 -21.18 18.38
CA VAL A 13 36.67 -21.04 17.43
C VAL A 13 36.95 -21.82 16.15
N LEU A 14 38.17 -21.74 15.60
CA LEU A 14 38.54 -22.50 14.42
C LEU A 14 38.47 -24.01 14.65
N GLU A 15 38.95 -24.51 15.79
CA GLU A 15 38.82 -25.92 16.16
C GLU A 15 37.35 -26.37 16.24
N LEU A 16 36.51 -25.59 16.91
CA LEU A 16 35.08 -25.90 17.07
C LEU A 16 34.33 -25.94 15.73
N LEU A 17 34.78 -25.15 14.75
CA LEU A 17 34.24 -25.10 13.40
C LEU A 17 34.86 -26.15 12.45
N GLY A 18 35.72 -27.04 12.93
CA GLY A 18 36.32 -28.12 12.12
C GLY A 18 37.60 -27.71 11.38
N GLY A 19 38.28 -26.67 11.85
CA GLY A 19 39.50 -26.12 11.27
C GLY A 19 39.25 -24.88 10.41
N ARG A 20 40.33 -24.27 9.95
CA ARG A 20 40.29 -22.97 9.25
C ARG A 20 39.44 -22.97 7.99
N GLU A 21 39.56 -24.01 7.17
CA GLU A 21 38.83 -24.09 5.89
C GLU A 21 37.32 -24.24 6.11
N ALA A 22 36.92 -25.12 7.03
CA ALA A 22 35.52 -25.32 7.39
C ALA A 22 34.90 -24.06 8.02
N ALA A 23 35.67 -23.36 8.88
CA ALA A 23 35.25 -22.08 9.44
C ALA A 23 35.01 -21.01 8.36
N ILE A 24 35.95 -20.86 7.41
CA ILE A 24 35.81 -19.92 6.29
C ILE A 24 34.57 -20.25 5.46
N ALA A 25 34.40 -21.52 5.05
CA ALA A 25 33.26 -21.94 4.26
C ALA A 25 31.91 -21.69 4.96
N SER A 26 31.83 -21.96 6.28
CA SER A 26 30.62 -21.68 7.07
C SER A 26 30.32 -20.18 7.15
N MET A 27 31.33 -19.36 7.43
CA MET A 27 31.16 -17.90 7.54
C MET A 27 30.78 -17.28 6.19
N GLU A 28 31.36 -17.76 5.08
CA GLU A 28 30.99 -17.35 3.73
C GLU A 28 29.53 -17.73 3.41
N ALA A 29 29.11 -18.95 3.71
CA ALA A 29 27.73 -19.39 3.50
C ALA A 29 26.72 -18.54 4.30
N GLU A 30 27.01 -18.26 5.57
CA GLU A 30 26.19 -17.37 6.41
C GLU A 30 26.16 -15.93 5.87
N TYR A 31 27.32 -15.39 5.46
CA TYR A 31 27.42 -14.07 4.87
C TYR A 31 26.60 -13.95 3.58
N HIS A 32 26.68 -14.95 2.70
CA HIS A 32 25.88 -15.00 1.49
C HIS A 32 24.39 -15.09 1.79
N ALA A 33 23.97 -15.96 2.72
CA ALA A 33 22.57 -16.06 3.14
C ALA A 33 22.04 -14.72 3.71
N LEU A 34 22.86 -14.02 4.50
CA LEU A 34 22.53 -12.68 5.03
C LEU A 34 22.40 -11.66 3.90
N LYS A 35 23.35 -11.62 2.95
CA LYS A 35 23.31 -10.72 1.79
C LYS A 35 22.10 -10.97 0.90
N GLU A 36 21.72 -12.22 0.67
CA GLU A 36 20.51 -12.56 -0.09
C GLU A 36 19.23 -12.13 0.60
N ARG A 37 19.18 -12.11 1.94
CA ARG A 37 18.06 -11.50 2.68
C ARG A 37 18.07 -9.97 2.61
N TRP A 38 19.23 -9.34 2.45
CA TRP A 38 19.31 -7.89 2.27
C TRP A 38 18.91 -7.44 0.87
N LYS A 39 19.21 -8.25 -0.16
CA LYS A 39 18.82 -8.01 -1.54
C LYS A 39 17.31 -8.16 -1.71
N GLN A 40 16.59 -7.07 -1.54
CA GLN A 40 15.15 -6.99 -1.74
C GLN A 40 14.84 -6.15 -2.98
N ASP A 41 13.67 -6.39 -3.57
CA ASP A 41 13.16 -5.57 -4.66
C ASP A 41 12.68 -4.22 -4.13
N VAL A 42 13.62 -3.28 -4.05
CA VAL A 42 13.36 -1.93 -3.54
C VAL A 42 12.38 -1.13 -4.40
N ASP A 43 12.26 -1.45 -5.70
CA ASP A 43 11.32 -0.79 -6.60
C ASP A 43 9.89 -1.20 -6.27
N THR A 44 9.62 -2.51 -6.24
CA THR A 44 8.30 -3.04 -5.86
C THR A 44 7.90 -2.59 -4.44
N ILE A 45 8.84 -2.64 -3.49
CA ILE A 45 8.62 -2.11 -2.12
C ILE A 45 8.22 -0.63 -2.17
N GLY A 46 8.97 0.19 -2.92
CA GLY A 46 8.74 1.62 -3.04
C GLY A 46 7.39 1.95 -3.67
N ARG A 47 7.00 1.20 -4.71
CA ARG A 47 5.72 1.34 -5.41
C ARG A 47 4.52 1.04 -4.51
N ILE A 48 4.55 -0.09 -3.79
CA ILE A 48 3.50 -0.45 -2.82
C ILE A 48 3.41 0.61 -1.70
N LEU A 49 4.55 1.01 -1.14
CA LEU A 49 4.57 1.96 -0.03
C LEU A 49 4.06 3.35 -0.48
N ARG A 50 4.48 3.82 -1.66
CA ARG A 50 3.99 5.07 -2.25
C ARG A 50 2.48 5.04 -2.43
N ALA A 51 1.95 3.98 -3.05
CA ALA A 51 0.52 3.81 -3.26
C ALA A 51 -0.26 3.86 -1.94
N HIS A 52 0.22 3.15 -0.91
CA HIS A 52 -0.39 3.16 0.42
C HIS A 52 -0.39 4.55 1.06
N LEU A 53 0.76 5.23 1.09
CA LEU A 53 0.89 6.55 1.72
C LEU A 53 0.05 7.60 1.00
N HIS A 54 -0.04 7.53 -0.33
CA HIS A 54 -0.83 8.48 -1.11
C HIS A 54 -2.33 8.36 -0.82
N VAL A 55 -2.86 7.12 -0.80
CA VAL A 55 -4.25 6.87 -0.41
C VAL A 55 -4.50 7.26 1.04
N GLU A 56 -3.56 6.98 1.95
CA GLU A 56 -3.71 7.34 3.36
C GLU A 56 -3.81 8.84 3.57
N TYR A 57 -2.99 9.62 2.87
CA TYR A 57 -3.03 11.07 2.91
C TYR A 57 -4.42 11.60 2.56
N TYR A 58 -4.95 11.21 1.39
CA TYR A 58 -6.27 11.67 0.97
C TYR A 58 -7.42 11.07 1.78
N LEU A 59 -7.23 9.89 2.39
CA LEU A 59 -8.19 9.33 3.32
C LEU A 59 -8.30 10.20 4.58
N THR A 60 -7.18 10.65 5.14
CA THR A 60 -7.18 11.60 6.27
C THR A 60 -7.89 12.89 5.88
N GLU A 61 -7.48 13.52 4.77
CA GLU A 61 -8.07 14.77 4.28
C GLU A 61 -9.58 14.66 4.07
N HIS A 62 -10.02 13.56 3.45
CA HIS A 62 -11.44 13.29 3.22
C HIS A 62 -12.23 13.18 4.53
N LEU A 63 -11.70 12.46 5.53
CA LEU A 63 -12.36 12.29 6.81
C LEU A 63 -12.47 13.60 7.59
N GLN A 64 -11.41 14.43 7.58
CA GLN A 64 -11.42 15.77 8.20
C GLN A 64 -12.46 16.68 7.52
N HIS A 65 -12.52 16.66 6.19
CA HIS A 65 -13.47 17.48 5.44
C HIS A 65 -14.93 17.08 5.67
N MET A 66 -15.20 15.78 5.68
CA MET A 66 -16.57 15.26 5.86
C MET A 66 -17.04 15.35 7.30
N ASN A 67 -16.13 15.48 8.27
CA ASN A 67 -16.45 15.58 9.69
C ASN A 67 -15.75 16.79 10.33
N PRO A 68 -16.18 18.04 10.05
CA PRO A 68 -15.48 19.24 10.54
C PRO A 68 -15.40 19.38 12.07
N MET A 69 -16.28 18.67 12.79
CA MET A 69 -16.29 18.63 14.26
C MET A 69 -15.45 17.48 14.84
N LEU A 70 -14.85 16.66 13.98
CA LEU A 70 -13.91 15.64 14.38
C LEU A 70 -12.63 16.34 14.83
N GLY A 71 -12.10 15.96 16.00
CA GLY A 71 -10.87 16.53 16.53
C GLY A 71 -9.65 16.24 15.65
N ASP A 72 -8.46 16.53 16.17
CA ASP A 72 -7.20 16.31 15.45
C ASP A 72 -6.97 14.82 15.12
N ILE A 73 -7.28 14.44 13.88
CA ILE A 73 -7.08 13.07 13.39
C ILE A 73 -5.59 12.70 13.40
N ASP A 74 -4.70 13.62 13.03
CA ASP A 74 -3.28 13.34 12.95
C ASP A 74 -2.68 13.14 14.35
N GLY A 75 -3.04 14.01 15.30
CA GLY A 75 -2.67 13.88 16.72
C GLY A 75 -3.24 12.63 17.38
N SER A 76 -4.40 12.13 16.91
CA SER A 76 -5.00 10.89 17.42
C SER A 76 -4.30 9.61 16.92
N ARG A 77 -3.40 9.71 15.94
CA ARG A 77 -2.57 8.61 15.41
C ARG A 77 -3.37 7.37 14.99
N LEU A 78 -4.55 7.58 14.41
CA LEU A 78 -5.34 6.47 13.85
C LEU A 78 -4.52 5.75 12.78
N SER A 79 -4.52 4.42 12.85
CA SER A 79 -3.99 3.59 11.78
C SER A 79 -4.83 3.71 10.52
N PHE A 80 -4.24 3.40 9.36
CA PHE A 80 -4.95 3.28 8.09
C PHE A 80 -6.24 2.46 8.21
N ALA A 81 -6.19 1.30 8.87
CA ALA A 81 -7.34 0.42 9.03
C ALA A 81 -8.47 1.08 9.83
N GLN A 82 -8.12 1.83 10.89
CA GLN A 82 -9.09 2.58 11.67
C GLN A 82 -9.72 3.71 10.85
N LYS A 83 -8.91 4.48 10.10
CA LYS A 83 -9.40 5.52 9.18
C LYS A 83 -10.35 4.94 8.13
N ALA A 84 -9.98 3.83 7.50
CA ALA A 84 -10.83 3.17 6.50
C ALA A 84 -12.16 2.68 7.10
N ASN A 85 -12.19 2.32 8.38
CA ASN A 85 -13.43 1.93 9.07
C ASN A 85 -14.34 3.11 9.42
N LEU A 86 -13.84 4.36 9.36
CA LEU A 86 -14.66 5.56 9.51
C LEU A 86 -15.39 5.92 8.20
N LEU A 87 -15.00 5.35 7.07
CA LEU A 87 -15.81 5.43 5.85
C LEU A 87 -17.06 4.57 6.03
N THR A 88 -18.23 5.14 5.77
CA THR A 88 -19.53 4.48 5.94
C THR A 88 -20.32 4.48 4.64
N ASP A 89 -21.25 3.54 4.52
CA ASP A 89 -22.21 3.44 3.40
C ASP A 89 -23.18 4.62 3.31
N ARG A 90 -23.31 5.40 4.39
CA ARG A 90 -24.07 6.65 4.45
C ARG A 90 -23.27 7.87 4.01
N GLY A 91 -21.97 7.71 3.74
CA GLY A 91 -21.07 8.75 3.28
C GLY A 91 -21.13 8.97 1.77
N ASP A 92 -19.97 9.30 1.17
CA ASP A 92 -19.84 9.39 -0.28
C ASP A 92 -19.95 7.99 -0.91
N VAL A 93 -20.99 7.79 -1.73
CA VAL A 93 -21.29 6.51 -2.38
C VAL A 93 -20.16 6.06 -3.29
N ALA A 94 -19.51 6.99 -4.00
CA ALA A 94 -18.45 6.66 -4.93
C ALA A 94 -17.18 6.22 -4.19
N VAL A 95 -16.87 6.85 -3.06
CA VAL A 95 -15.80 6.41 -2.15
C VAL A 95 -16.14 5.05 -1.52
N TRP A 96 -17.39 4.86 -1.08
CA TRP A 96 -17.82 3.59 -0.47
C TRP A 96 -17.67 2.40 -1.43
N ARG A 97 -17.93 2.59 -2.73
CA ARG A 97 -17.71 1.54 -3.75
C ARG A 97 -16.26 1.12 -3.91
N LEU A 98 -15.30 1.87 -3.39
CA LEU A 98 -13.88 1.54 -3.42
C LEU A 98 -13.38 0.92 -2.11
N ILE A 99 -14.24 0.80 -1.08
CA ILE A 99 -13.81 0.42 0.27
C ILE A 99 -13.13 -0.96 0.31
N GLY A 100 -13.57 -1.88 -0.55
CA GLY A 100 -12.98 -3.22 -0.67
C GLY A 100 -11.51 -3.12 -1.09
N GLY A 101 -11.22 -2.36 -2.13
CA GLY A 101 -9.87 -2.11 -2.62
C GLY A 101 -9.01 -1.30 -1.64
N ILE A 102 -9.56 -0.27 -1.00
CA ILE A 102 -8.85 0.55 0.00
C ILE A 102 -8.39 -0.33 1.18
N ARG A 103 -9.29 -1.18 1.71
CA ARG A 103 -8.95 -2.14 2.77
C ARG A 103 -7.94 -3.18 2.30
N HIS A 104 -8.04 -3.61 1.04
CA HIS A 104 -7.13 -4.59 0.47
C HIS A 104 -5.70 -4.05 0.30
N LEU A 105 -5.55 -2.77 -0.07
CA LEU A 105 -4.25 -2.09 -0.12
C LEU A 105 -3.50 -2.16 1.22
N ASN A 106 -4.22 -1.98 2.34
CA ASN A 106 -3.64 -2.14 3.67
C ASN A 106 -3.21 -3.59 3.97
N LYS A 107 -3.92 -4.60 3.46
CA LYS A 107 -3.51 -6.01 3.59
C LYS A 107 -2.19 -6.27 2.87
N ILE A 108 -2.04 -5.75 1.64
CA ILE A 108 -0.81 -5.88 0.85
C ILE A 108 0.35 -5.19 1.56
N ARG A 109 0.16 -3.95 2.05
CA ARG A 109 1.18 -3.24 2.84
C ARG A 109 1.58 -4.02 4.09
N ASN A 110 0.62 -4.60 4.81
CA ASN A 110 0.93 -5.39 6.01
C ASN A 110 1.70 -6.67 5.67
N ARG A 111 1.37 -7.32 4.55
CA ARG A 111 2.13 -8.47 4.04
C ARG A 111 3.57 -8.08 3.74
N LEU A 112 3.78 -6.92 3.11
CA LEU A 112 5.11 -6.36 2.84
C LEU A 112 5.89 -6.02 4.11
N ALA A 113 5.24 -5.40 5.10
CA ALA A 113 5.85 -5.03 6.36
C ALA A 113 6.34 -6.25 7.18
N HIS A 114 5.69 -7.40 7.03
CA HIS A 114 6.10 -8.65 7.68
C HIS A 114 7.01 -9.53 6.81
N ASN A 115 7.00 -9.34 5.49
CA ASN A 115 7.80 -10.10 4.54
C ASN A 115 8.24 -9.22 3.37
N LEU A 116 9.52 -8.84 3.34
CA LEU A 116 10.10 -7.99 2.28
C LEU A 116 10.09 -8.64 0.89
N LYS A 117 9.89 -9.97 0.81
CA LYS A 117 9.71 -10.71 -0.44
C LYS A 117 8.25 -10.80 -0.88
N ALA A 118 7.33 -10.12 -0.19
CA ALA A 118 5.93 -10.14 -0.57
C ALA A 118 5.74 -9.39 -1.89
N GLU A 119 5.10 -10.06 -2.84
CA GLU A 119 4.73 -9.48 -4.13
C GLU A 119 3.24 -9.11 -4.14
N VAL A 120 2.83 -8.33 -5.13
CA VAL A 120 1.41 -8.11 -5.47
C VAL A 120 0.99 -9.25 -6.39
N THR A 121 0.00 -10.02 -5.97
CA THR A 121 -0.38 -11.25 -6.67
C THR A 121 -1.57 -11.04 -7.60
N GLU A 122 -1.85 -12.04 -8.42
CA GLU A 122 -3.01 -12.06 -9.30
C GLU A 122 -4.35 -12.01 -8.54
N GLU A 123 -4.40 -12.61 -7.36
CA GLU A 123 -5.55 -12.52 -6.46
C GLU A 123 -5.75 -11.09 -5.97
N ASP A 124 -4.66 -10.37 -5.66
CA ASP A 124 -4.75 -8.96 -5.27
C ASP A 124 -5.30 -8.10 -6.41
N ARG A 125 -4.79 -8.32 -7.63
CA ARG A 125 -5.29 -7.68 -8.85
C ARG A 125 -6.79 -7.89 -9.03
N THR A 126 -7.26 -9.12 -8.84
CA THR A 126 -8.68 -9.47 -8.96
C THR A 126 -9.53 -8.69 -7.95
N VAL A 127 -9.05 -8.48 -6.72
CA VAL A 127 -9.77 -7.68 -5.73
C VAL A 127 -9.93 -6.24 -6.21
N PHE A 128 -8.88 -5.61 -6.73
CA PHE A 128 -8.99 -4.25 -7.28
C PHE A 128 -9.96 -4.19 -8.46
N LEU A 129 -9.85 -5.11 -9.42
CA LEU A 129 -10.74 -5.17 -10.58
C LEU A 129 -12.18 -5.58 -10.26
N SER A 130 -12.46 -6.05 -9.05
CA SER A 130 -13.83 -6.28 -8.58
C SER A 130 -14.54 -5.01 -8.11
N GLN A 131 -13.80 -3.91 -7.91
CA GLN A 131 -14.39 -2.60 -7.63
C GLN A 131 -14.93 -2.02 -8.96
N ASP A 132 -16.23 -2.10 -9.15
CA ASP A 132 -16.97 -1.78 -10.38
C ASP A 132 -16.66 -0.39 -10.93
N VAL A 133 -16.67 0.65 -10.08
CA VAL A 133 -16.36 2.02 -10.50
C VAL A 133 -14.93 2.15 -11.00
N PHE A 134 -13.96 1.55 -10.29
CA PHE A 134 -12.57 1.57 -10.72
C PHE A 134 -12.38 0.82 -12.04
N LYS A 135 -12.94 -0.39 -12.17
CA LYS A 135 -12.84 -1.19 -13.39
C LYS A 135 -13.38 -0.41 -14.60
N MET A 136 -14.55 0.21 -14.45
CA MET A 136 -15.17 1.00 -15.51
C MET A 136 -14.31 2.20 -15.90
N MET A 137 -13.86 3.00 -14.92
CA MET A 137 -13.08 4.21 -15.17
C MET A 137 -11.69 3.90 -15.73
N ARG A 138 -11.06 2.80 -15.30
CA ARG A 138 -9.78 2.33 -15.85
C ARG A 138 -9.88 1.96 -17.33
N VAL A 139 -10.97 1.33 -17.76
CA VAL A 139 -11.17 1.00 -19.19
C VAL A 139 -11.54 2.24 -19.98
N TRP A 140 -12.48 3.05 -19.46
CA TRP A 140 -12.99 4.20 -20.20
C TRP A 140 -11.98 5.34 -20.32
N GLY A 141 -11.24 5.63 -19.25
CA GLY A 141 -10.25 6.71 -19.21
C GLY A 141 -9.06 6.52 -20.17
N HIS A 142 -8.85 5.30 -20.63
CA HIS A 142 -7.74 4.93 -21.50
C HIS A 142 -8.18 4.29 -22.82
N LYS A 143 -9.46 4.44 -23.19
CA LYS A 143 -10.02 3.86 -24.42
C LYS A 143 -9.35 4.39 -25.70
N ASP A 144 -8.81 5.61 -25.64
CA ASP A 144 -8.19 6.33 -26.75
C ASP A 144 -6.65 6.30 -26.69
N ASP A 145 -6.08 5.64 -25.68
CA ASP A 145 -4.63 5.55 -25.51
C ASP A 145 -4.01 4.66 -26.58
N LYS A 146 -2.87 5.11 -27.12
CA LYS A 146 -2.12 4.35 -28.14
C LYS A 146 -1.46 3.09 -27.58
N THR A 147 -1.25 3.05 -26.27
CA THR A 147 -0.58 1.94 -25.58
C THR A 147 -1.61 1.24 -24.69
N PRO A 148 -1.72 -0.10 -24.77
CA PRO A 148 -2.64 -0.84 -23.91
C PRO A 148 -2.22 -0.70 -22.45
N LEU A 149 -3.21 -0.63 -21.55
CA LEU A 149 -2.95 -0.59 -20.13
C LEU A 149 -2.28 -1.88 -19.66
N SER A 150 -1.25 -1.74 -18.84
CA SER A 150 -0.64 -2.89 -18.21
C SER A 150 -1.60 -3.53 -17.21
N ASP A 151 -1.84 -4.83 -17.39
CA ASP A 151 -2.61 -5.66 -16.46
C ASP A 151 -1.70 -6.40 -15.46
N ALA A 152 -0.42 -6.02 -15.33
CA ALA A 152 0.42 -6.57 -14.27
C ALA A 152 -0.15 -6.19 -12.90
N PRO A 153 -0.13 -7.08 -11.89
CA PRO A 153 -0.77 -6.82 -10.60
C PRO A 153 -0.33 -5.54 -9.90
N ILE A 154 0.97 -5.22 -9.94
CA ILE A 154 1.53 -4.00 -9.34
C ILE A 154 1.04 -2.73 -10.06
N ASP A 155 0.93 -2.76 -11.40
CA ASP A 155 0.44 -1.61 -12.17
C ASP A 155 -1.04 -1.34 -11.89
N VAL A 156 -1.85 -2.41 -11.78
CA VAL A 156 -3.26 -2.31 -11.40
C VAL A 156 -3.42 -1.75 -9.98
N LEU A 157 -2.57 -2.16 -9.03
CA LEU A 157 -2.56 -1.61 -7.68
C LEU A 157 -2.29 -0.11 -7.69
N GLU A 158 -1.31 0.35 -8.47
CA GLU A 158 -0.96 1.77 -8.54
C GLU A 158 -2.07 2.60 -9.18
N HIS A 159 -2.63 2.14 -10.30
CA HIS A 159 -3.78 2.80 -10.93
C HIS A 159 -4.97 2.86 -9.98
N PHE A 160 -5.22 1.80 -9.20
CA PHE A 160 -6.26 1.80 -8.17
C PHE A 160 -5.97 2.87 -7.11
N ALA A 161 -4.73 2.95 -6.63
CA ALA A 161 -4.35 3.92 -5.60
C ALA A 161 -4.49 5.37 -6.07
N GLU A 162 -4.08 5.66 -7.30
CA GLU A 162 -4.27 6.99 -7.93
C GLU A 162 -5.75 7.33 -8.10
N PHE A 163 -6.54 6.37 -8.58
CA PHE A 163 -7.98 6.56 -8.74
C PHE A 163 -8.69 6.78 -7.40
N ALA A 164 -8.41 5.94 -6.40
CA ALA A 164 -8.99 6.06 -5.07
C ALA A 164 -8.61 7.40 -4.41
N SER A 165 -7.35 7.82 -4.54
CA SER A 165 -6.86 9.12 -4.07
C SER A 165 -7.63 10.26 -4.73
N SER A 166 -7.82 10.20 -6.06
CA SER A 166 -8.58 11.19 -6.82
C SER A 166 -10.06 11.25 -6.41
N MET A 167 -10.67 10.11 -6.08
CA MET A 167 -12.05 10.06 -5.60
C MET A 167 -12.19 10.62 -4.18
N LEU A 168 -11.27 10.27 -3.28
CA LEU A 168 -11.22 10.82 -1.92
C LEU A 168 -11.04 12.34 -1.94
N HIS A 169 -10.15 12.83 -2.81
CA HIS A 169 -9.90 14.25 -3.00
C HIS A 169 -11.07 14.97 -3.67
N SER A 170 -11.59 14.45 -4.79
CA SER A 170 -12.66 15.12 -5.53
C SER A 170 -13.91 15.34 -4.66
N ALA A 171 -14.23 14.41 -3.77
CA ALA A 171 -15.31 14.53 -2.79
C ALA A 171 -15.16 15.74 -1.83
N THR A 172 -13.95 16.27 -1.64
CA THR A 172 -13.70 17.47 -0.82
C THR A 172 -13.71 18.78 -1.63
N THR A 173 -13.79 18.70 -2.95
CA THR A 173 -13.73 19.89 -3.83
C THR A 173 -15.08 20.63 -3.91
N PRO A 174 -15.06 21.96 -4.15
CA PRO A 174 -16.27 22.74 -4.41
C PRO A 174 -17.10 22.22 -5.60
N HIS A 175 -16.44 21.64 -6.62
CA HIS A 175 -17.09 21.07 -7.80
C HIS A 175 -17.94 19.85 -7.45
N SER A 176 -17.46 18.96 -6.58
CA SER A 176 -18.24 17.80 -6.14
C SER A 176 -19.46 18.22 -5.31
N LYS A 177 -19.32 19.25 -4.46
CA LYS A 177 -20.46 19.83 -3.74
C LYS A 177 -21.53 20.39 -4.69
N ALA A 178 -21.11 21.14 -5.71
CA ALA A 178 -22.02 21.69 -6.72
C ALA A 178 -22.71 20.57 -7.54
N PHE A 179 -21.97 19.53 -7.92
CA PHE A 179 -22.53 18.39 -8.66
C PHE A 179 -23.52 17.59 -7.82
N LYS A 180 -23.19 17.29 -6.55
CA LYS A 180 -24.09 16.62 -5.61
C LYS A 180 -25.37 17.41 -5.40
N GLN A 181 -25.25 18.72 -5.18
CA GLN A 181 -26.41 19.61 -5.04
C GLN A 181 -27.29 19.59 -6.31
N ALA A 182 -26.69 19.69 -7.50
CA ALA A 182 -27.43 19.65 -8.76
C ALA A 182 -28.17 18.30 -8.97
N MET A 183 -27.57 17.18 -8.57
CA MET A 183 -28.19 15.86 -8.63
C MET A 183 -29.36 15.73 -7.65
N GLU A 184 -29.22 16.23 -6.42
CA GLU A 184 -30.29 16.26 -5.42
C GLU A 184 -31.47 17.14 -5.88
N GLU A 185 -31.18 18.32 -6.44
CA GLU A 185 -32.20 19.22 -7.02
C GLU A 185 -32.91 18.58 -8.23
N TRP A 186 -32.19 17.85 -9.08
CA TRP A 186 -32.78 17.14 -10.21
C TRP A 186 -33.68 15.99 -9.75
N ALA A 187 -33.24 15.18 -8.78
CA ALA A 187 -34.06 14.10 -8.23
C ALA A 187 -35.36 14.64 -7.63
N ALA A 188 -35.28 15.71 -6.82
CA ALA A 188 -36.44 16.34 -6.20
C ALA A 188 -37.44 16.96 -7.20
N LYS A 189 -36.99 17.36 -8.41
CA LYS A 189 -37.86 17.86 -9.48
C LYS A 189 -38.55 16.78 -10.30
N ASN A 190 -38.03 15.55 -10.25
CA ASN A 190 -38.51 14.41 -11.05
C ASN A 190 -39.13 13.30 -10.17
N THR A 191 -39.47 13.63 -8.92
CA THR A 191 -40.33 12.82 -8.03
C THR A 191 -41.65 13.54 -7.83
#